data_AF-A0A959LLA6-F1
#
_entry.id   AF-A0A959LLA6-F1
#
_cell.length_a   1.000
_cell.length_b   1.000
_cell.length_c   1.000
_cell.angle_alpha   90.00
_cell.angle_beta   90.00
_cell.angle_gamma   90.00
#
_symmetry.space_group_name_H-M   'P 1'
#
loop_
_entity.id
_entity.type
_entity.pdbx_description
1 polymer ?
#
loop_
_entity_poly.entity_id
_entity_poly.type
_entity_poly.pdbx_seq_one_letter_code
_entity_poly.pdbx_strand_id
1 'polypeptide(L)'
;MNRRFGIYILFLAAVAFMMATGCRKEKFLDTGGELKFSVDTLMFDTVFTSLGSFTASVKIYNPQSQKVNVSNIHLEDKFGNSPFIINVNGHAGDAENIEIAAKDSIYVFATVNIDPTSENNPFVVEDNLVATLNGKSYSIPFLAYGQNAYYIVDSTIAGNHTWKTDKPYVIIHNAAVDTNSILTIPAGCRIYVHADSRLYVLGTLKVKGTKEDSVVFQGDRLDRKYFGNEGYPGEWGGIYFNV
;
A
#
# COMPACT_ATOMS: atom_id res chain seq x y z
N MET A 1 65.88 -28.58 17.81
CA MET A 1 64.79 -28.07 16.94
C MET A 1 64.39 -26.68 17.44
N ASN A 2 64.67 -25.62 16.68
CA ASN A 2 64.58 -24.24 17.17
C ASN A 2 63.13 -23.86 17.54
N ARG A 3 62.91 -23.33 18.76
CA ARG A 3 61.59 -22.87 19.25
C ARG A 3 60.87 -21.92 18.27
N ARG A 4 61.63 -21.13 17.51
CA ARG A 4 61.12 -20.23 16.46
C ARG A 4 60.55 -20.98 15.26
N PHE A 5 61.11 -22.12 14.88
CA PHE A 5 60.65 -22.94 13.75
C PHE A 5 59.27 -23.57 14.02
N GLY A 6 59.01 -23.99 15.27
CA GLY A 6 57.69 -24.49 15.67
C GLY A 6 56.56 -23.45 15.61
N ILE A 7 56.88 -22.18 15.88
CA ILE A 7 55.91 -21.07 15.81
C ILE A 7 55.48 -20.80 14.37
N TYR A 8 56.41 -20.84 13.41
CA TYR A 8 56.07 -20.65 11.99
C TYR A 8 55.19 -21.77 11.44
N ILE A 9 55.41 -23.02 11.88
CA ILE A 9 54.57 -24.17 11.49
C ILE A 9 53.14 -24.01 12.03
N LEU A 10 53.00 -23.60 13.30
CA LEU A 10 51.69 -23.34 13.92
C LEU A 10 50.93 -22.21 13.22
N PHE A 11 51.64 -21.15 12.82
CA PHE A 11 51.04 -20.02 12.09
C PHE A 11 50.57 -20.44 10.69
N LEU A 12 51.38 -21.21 9.95
CA LEU A 12 51.02 -21.75 8.64
C LEU A 12 49.83 -22.72 8.71
N ALA A 13 49.77 -23.56 9.75
CA ALA A 13 48.64 -24.45 9.98
C ALA A 13 47.35 -23.70 10.32
N ALA A 14 47.43 -22.62 11.10
CA ALA A 14 46.28 -21.78 11.43
C ALA A 14 45.74 -21.03 10.19
N VAL A 15 46.63 -20.51 9.33
CA VAL A 15 46.25 -19.86 8.06
C VAL A 15 45.63 -20.88 7.10
N ALA A 16 46.19 -22.09 7.00
CA ALA A 16 45.61 -23.16 6.19
C ALA A 16 44.22 -23.61 6.70
N PHE A 17 44.02 -23.65 8.02
CA PHE A 17 42.72 -23.97 8.62
C PHE A 17 41.66 -22.88 8.37
N MET A 18 42.05 -21.60 8.40
CA MET A 18 41.17 -20.48 8.02
C MET A 18 40.81 -20.49 6.52
N MET A 19 41.70 -20.98 5.64
CA MET A 19 41.40 -21.13 4.22
C MET A 19 40.52 -22.35 3.90
N ALA A 20 40.50 -23.37 4.77
CA ALA A 20 39.67 -24.56 4.60
C ALA A 20 38.17 -24.34 4.93
N THR A 21 37.81 -23.21 5.53
CA THR A 21 36.40 -22.86 5.83
C THR A 21 35.71 -22.07 4.71
N GLY A 22 36.38 -21.85 3.56
CA GLY A 22 35.83 -21.09 2.44
C GLY A 22 34.89 -21.89 1.55
N CYS A 23 33.59 -21.54 1.54
CA CYS A 23 32.52 -22.02 0.65
C CYS A 23 32.12 -23.49 0.77
N ARG A 24 31.23 -23.78 1.73
CA ARG A 24 30.27 -24.89 1.53
C ARG A 24 29.21 -24.43 0.52
N LYS A 25 28.95 -25.25 -0.49
CA LYS A 25 27.83 -25.06 -1.41
C LYS A 25 26.54 -25.10 -0.59
N GLU A 26 25.80 -23.99 -0.54
CA GLU A 26 24.49 -23.97 0.12
C GLU A 26 23.55 -24.91 -0.63
N LYS A 27 22.96 -25.85 0.10
CA LYS A 27 21.95 -26.76 -0.45
C LYS A 27 20.57 -26.18 -0.22
N PHE A 28 19.71 -26.33 -1.23
CA PHE A 28 18.30 -26.05 -1.10
C PHE A 28 17.64 -27.02 -0.10
N LEU A 29 16.56 -26.55 0.50
CA LEU A 29 15.62 -27.40 1.19
C LEU A 29 14.70 -28.06 0.16
N ASP A 30 14.97 -29.31 -0.17
CA ASP A 30 14.29 -30.02 -1.26
C ASP A 30 12.97 -30.70 -0.82
N THR A 31 12.68 -30.77 0.48
CA THR A 31 11.42 -31.35 1.01
C THR A 31 10.93 -30.59 2.26
N GLY A 32 9.61 -30.47 2.40
CA GLY A 32 8.99 -29.80 3.54
C GLY A 32 9.29 -28.29 3.59
N GLY A 33 9.36 -27.73 4.80
CA GLY A 33 9.56 -26.30 5.03
C GLY A 33 8.26 -25.53 5.28
N GLU A 34 8.41 -24.27 5.66
CA GLU A 34 7.34 -23.32 6.03
C GLU A 34 7.71 -21.92 5.56
N LEU A 35 6.75 -21.17 5.01
CA LEU A 35 6.91 -19.73 4.81
C LEU A 35 6.13 -18.97 5.89
N LYS A 36 6.69 -17.86 6.36
CA LYS A 36 6.00 -16.95 7.29
C LYS A 36 5.84 -15.59 6.65
N PHE A 37 4.74 -14.91 6.94
CA PHE A 37 4.49 -13.56 6.46
C PHE A 37 4.69 -12.55 7.60
N SER A 38 5.05 -11.30 7.27
CA SER A 38 5.17 -10.23 8.28
C SER A 38 3.84 -9.79 8.87
N VAL A 39 2.73 -10.11 8.20
CA VAL A 39 1.36 -9.82 8.60
C VAL A 39 0.49 -11.03 8.30
N ASP A 40 -0.63 -11.14 8.98
CA ASP A 40 -1.69 -12.12 8.70
C ASP A 40 -2.65 -11.64 7.60
N THR A 41 -2.77 -10.33 7.39
CA THR A 41 -3.58 -9.70 6.34
C THR A 41 -2.91 -8.41 5.88
N LEU A 42 -2.79 -8.22 4.56
CA LEU A 42 -2.36 -6.93 4.01
C LEU A 42 -3.61 -6.07 3.74
N MET A 43 -3.86 -5.11 4.62
CA MET A 43 -5.05 -4.27 4.55
C MET A 43 -4.74 -2.88 4.01
N PHE A 44 -5.52 -2.48 3.01
CA PHE A 44 -5.71 -1.12 2.57
C PHE A 44 -7.03 -0.65 3.19
N ASP A 45 -7.01 0.53 3.84
CA ASP A 45 -8.23 1.12 4.39
C ASP A 45 -9.11 1.66 3.23
N THR A 46 -9.69 2.85 3.38
CA THR A 46 -10.52 3.49 2.37
C THR A 46 -9.67 3.85 1.14
N VAL A 47 -9.99 3.23 0.01
CA VAL A 47 -9.40 3.50 -1.31
C VAL A 47 -10.47 4.10 -2.20
N PHE A 48 -10.25 5.36 -2.60
CA PHE A 48 -11.12 6.01 -3.57
C PHE A 48 -10.99 5.37 -4.94
N THR A 49 -12.11 4.99 -5.55
CA THR A 49 -12.11 4.29 -6.85
C THR A 49 -11.47 5.15 -7.95
N SER A 50 -10.75 4.56 -8.91
CA SER A 50 -10.00 5.27 -9.97
C SER A 50 -8.72 6.04 -9.60
N LEU A 51 -8.43 6.33 -8.33
CA LEU A 51 -7.17 7.03 -7.96
C LEU A 51 -5.99 6.10 -7.67
N GLY A 52 -6.27 4.83 -7.40
CA GLY A 52 -5.29 3.90 -6.86
C GLY A 52 -4.93 4.19 -5.39
N SER A 53 -4.23 3.26 -4.76
CA SER A 53 -3.79 3.36 -3.38
C SER A 53 -2.34 3.79 -3.23
N PHE A 54 -1.94 4.06 -1.99
CA PHE A 54 -0.54 4.01 -1.57
C PHE A 54 0.05 2.59 -1.76
N THR A 55 1.38 2.50 -1.75
CA THR A 55 2.09 1.21 -1.75
C THR A 55 2.23 0.68 -0.33
N ALA A 56 1.71 -0.52 -0.10
CA ALA A 56 1.95 -1.30 1.11
C ALA A 56 2.97 -2.41 0.83
N SER A 57 3.53 -3.00 1.89
CA SER A 57 4.45 -4.13 1.75
C SER A 57 4.19 -5.23 2.77
N VAL A 58 4.46 -6.45 2.35
CA VAL A 58 4.55 -7.65 3.19
C VAL A 58 5.88 -8.34 2.92
N LYS A 59 6.46 -8.95 3.95
CA LYS A 59 7.64 -9.80 3.80
C LYS A 59 7.26 -11.27 3.82
N ILE A 60 7.92 -12.05 2.98
CA ILE A 60 7.89 -13.51 3.02
C ILE A 60 9.23 -13.96 3.61
N TYR A 61 9.18 -14.66 4.74
CA TYR A 61 10.33 -15.16 5.48
C TYR A 61 10.57 -16.63 5.20
N ASN A 62 11.85 -16.97 5.04
CA ASN A 62 12.38 -18.32 5.16
C ASN A 62 12.91 -18.50 6.61
N PRO A 63 12.14 -19.12 7.52
CA PRO A 63 12.61 -19.38 8.87
C PRO A 63 13.53 -20.61 8.95
N GLN A 64 13.80 -21.33 7.86
CA GLN A 64 14.69 -22.49 7.87
C GLN A 64 16.17 -22.08 7.89
N SER A 65 17.04 -23.02 8.26
CA SER A 65 18.50 -22.84 8.24
C SER A 65 19.14 -23.19 6.89
N GLN A 66 18.31 -23.49 5.88
CA GLN A 66 18.73 -23.76 4.51
C GLN A 66 18.03 -22.78 3.59
N LYS A 67 18.64 -22.48 2.46
CA LYS A 67 18.02 -21.72 1.38
C LYS A 67 16.79 -22.48 0.86
N VAL A 68 15.73 -21.74 0.52
CA VAL A 68 14.53 -22.29 -0.11
C VAL A 68 14.35 -21.70 -1.51
N ASN A 69 13.69 -22.45 -2.38
CA ASN A 69 13.19 -21.93 -3.66
C ASN A 69 11.65 -21.89 -3.58
N VAL A 70 11.08 -20.70 -3.59
CA VAL A 70 9.63 -20.51 -3.66
C VAL A 70 9.24 -20.62 -5.14
N SER A 71 8.58 -21.71 -5.50
CA SER A 71 8.35 -22.07 -6.91
C SER A 71 7.48 -21.06 -7.61
N ASN A 72 6.50 -20.49 -6.90
CA ASN A 72 5.58 -19.50 -7.46
C ASN A 72 5.02 -18.60 -6.34
N ILE A 73 4.92 -17.31 -6.64
CA ILE A 73 4.28 -16.26 -5.84
C ILE A 73 3.32 -15.49 -6.77
N HIS A 74 2.02 -15.54 -6.49
CA HIS A 74 0.99 -14.91 -7.32
C HIS A 74 -0.17 -14.38 -6.49
N LEU A 75 -1.02 -13.57 -7.11
CA LEU A 75 -2.37 -13.32 -6.62
C LEU A 75 -3.30 -14.44 -7.12
N GLU A 76 -4.15 -14.98 -6.24
CA GLU A 76 -5.09 -16.07 -6.58
C GLU A 76 -6.05 -15.67 -7.70
N ASP A 77 -6.28 -14.37 -7.90
CA ASP A 77 -7.11 -13.80 -8.95
C ASP A 77 -8.52 -14.42 -8.95
N LYS A 78 -9.13 -14.47 -7.76
CA LYS A 78 -10.44 -15.13 -7.51
C LYS A 78 -11.55 -14.66 -8.47
N PHE A 79 -11.39 -13.52 -9.14
CA PHE A 79 -12.38 -12.90 -10.01
C PHE A 79 -11.90 -12.67 -11.46
N GLY A 80 -10.73 -13.19 -11.85
CA GLY A 80 -10.18 -13.09 -13.21
C GLY A 80 -9.69 -11.68 -13.62
N ASN A 81 -9.64 -10.77 -12.65
CA ASN A 81 -8.99 -9.46 -12.74
C ASN A 81 -8.83 -8.89 -11.32
N SER A 82 -7.73 -9.23 -10.66
CA SER A 82 -7.41 -8.67 -9.35
C SER A 82 -7.20 -7.15 -9.43
N PRO A 83 -7.82 -6.35 -8.54
CA PRO A 83 -7.50 -4.93 -8.43
C PRO A 83 -6.15 -4.69 -7.76
N PHE A 84 -5.56 -5.73 -7.15
CA PHE A 84 -4.26 -5.65 -6.52
C PHE A 84 -3.16 -5.84 -7.56
N ILE A 85 -2.12 -5.02 -7.45
CA ILE A 85 -0.94 -5.03 -8.30
C ILE A 85 0.25 -5.26 -7.39
N ILE A 86 0.99 -6.33 -7.63
CA ILE A 86 2.13 -6.72 -6.81
C ILE A 86 3.48 -6.51 -7.51
N ASN A 87 4.52 -6.36 -6.69
CA ASN A 87 5.91 -6.52 -7.11
C ASN A 87 6.61 -7.45 -6.12
N VAL A 88 7.10 -8.58 -6.60
CA VAL A 88 7.75 -9.63 -5.81
C VAL A 88 9.26 -9.51 -5.95
N ASN A 89 9.91 -8.99 -4.91
CA ASN A 89 11.36 -8.89 -4.81
C ASN A 89 12.02 -8.26 -6.07
N GLY A 90 11.41 -7.21 -6.62
CA GLY A 90 11.87 -6.52 -7.83
C GLY A 90 11.17 -6.96 -9.12
N HIS A 91 10.47 -8.08 -9.14
CA HIS A 91 9.71 -8.58 -10.30
C HIS A 91 8.29 -8.00 -10.28
N ALA A 92 7.85 -7.41 -11.39
CA ALA A 92 6.48 -6.90 -11.49
C ALA A 92 5.49 -8.06 -11.71
N GLY A 93 4.39 -8.05 -10.96
CA GLY A 93 3.38 -9.11 -11.00
C GLY A 93 3.84 -10.39 -10.31
N ASP A 94 3.29 -11.50 -10.79
CA ASP A 94 3.63 -12.84 -10.33
C ASP A 94 5.11 -13.14 -10.57
N ALA A 95 5.68 -13.97 -9.70
CA ALA A 95 7.07 -14.37 -9.81
C ALA A 95 7.26 -15.86 -9.54
N GLU A 96 8.22 -16.44 -10.23
CA GLU A 96 8.57 -17.85 -10.12
C GLU A 96 10.02 -18.01 -9.69
N ASN A 97 10.31 -19.16 -9.07
CA ASN A 97 11.65 -19.57 -8.69
C ASN A 97 12.42 -18.50 -7.86
N ILE A 98 11.74 -17.94 -6.86
CA ILE A 98 12.34 -16.94 -5.99
C ILE A 98 13.12 -17.64 -4.87
N GLU A 99 14.44 -17.47 -4.90
CA GLU A 99 15.32 -17.96 -3.84
C GLU A 99 15.26 -17.05 -2.61
N ILE A 100 15.11 -17.65 -1.42
CA ILE A 100 15.21 -16.94 -0.15
C ILE A 100 16.30 -17.62 0.69
N ALA A 101 17.34 -16.87 1.05
CA ALA A 101 18.44 -17.37 1.86
C ALA A 101 17.98 -17.87 3.24
N ALA A 102 18.80 -18.70 3.88
CA ALA A 102 18.52 -19.22 5.22
C ALA A 102 18.30 -18.06 6.21
N LYS A 103 17.20 -18.11 6.97
CA LYS A 103 16.85 -17.09 7.98
C LYS A 103 16.64 -15.67 7.40
N ASP A 104 16.36 -15.58 6.11
CA ASP A 104 16.18 -14.31 5.41
C ASP A 104 14.73 -14.10 4.96
N SER A 105 14.48 -12.97 4.29
CA SER A 105 13.17 -12.57 3.78
C SER A 105 13.28 -11.83 2.46
N ILE A 106 12.17 -11.81 1.73
CA ILE A 106 11.98 -10.96 0.55
C ILE A 106 10.80 -10.01 0.77
N TYR A 107 10.76 -8.93 0.01
CA TYR A 107 9.62 -8.02 -0.02
C TYR A 107 8.64 -8.42 -1.13
N VAL A 108 7.35 -8.27 -0.82
CA VAL A 108 6.28 -8.13 -1.79
C VAL A 108 5.64 -6.78 -1.56
N PHE A 109 5.75 -5.89 -2.53
CA PHE A 109 5.04 -4.62 -2.55
C PHE A 109 3.69 -4.82 -3.21
N ALA A 110 2.68 -4.10 -2.74
CA ALA A 110 1.35 -4.14 -3.31
C ALA A 110 0.74 -2.74 -3.38
N THR A 111 -0.02 -2.50 -4.43
CA THR A 111 -0.94 -1.38 -4.59
C THR A 111 -2.29 -1.93 -5.00
N VAL A 112 -3.35 -1.15 -4.84
CA VAL A 112 -4.69 -1.52 -5.30
C VAL A 112 -5.28 -0.40 -6.14
N ASN A 113 -5.90 -0.75 -7.25
CA ASN A 113 -6.67 0.16 -8.09
C ASN A 113 -8.07 -0.43 -8.31
N ILE A 114 -9.09 0.25 -7.80
CA ILE A 114 -10.46 -0.27 -7.78
C ILE A 114 -11.29 0.51 -8.80
N ASP A 115 -11.91 -0.21 -9.72
CA ASP A 115 -12.85 0.38 -10.66
C ASP A 115 -14.14 0.85 -9.97
N PRO A 116 -14.73 1.97 -10.41
CA PRO A 116 -15.98 2.46 -9.83
C PRO A 116 -17.13 1.48 -10.01
N THR A 117 -18.01 1.42 -9.02
CA THR A 117 -19.24 0.60 -9.04
C THR A 117 -20.48 1.48 -8.92
N SER A 118 -21.67 0.88 -9.04
CA SER A 118 -22.93 1.59 -8.74
C SER A 118 -23.15 1.84 -7.25
N GLU A 119 -22.39 1.20 -6.36
CA GLU A 119 -22.58 1.28 -4.91
C GLU A 119 -22.27 2.68 -4.37
N ASN A 120 -23.04 3.11 -3.37
CA ASN A 120 -22.81 4.36 -2.66
C ASN A 120 -22.01 4.17 -1.38
N ASN A 121 -22.26 3.06 -0.68
CA ASN A 121 -21.55 2.70 0.54
C ASN A 121 -20.17 2.11 0.21
N PRO A 122 -19.21 2.18 1.16
CA PRO A 122 -17.97 1.45 1.02
C PRO A 122 -18.22 -0.05 0.84
N PHE A 123 -17.39 -0.71 0.04
CA PHE A 123 -17.46 -2.13 -0.25
C PHE A 123 -16.09 -2.79 -0.07
N VAL A 124 -16.08 -4.07 0.27
CA VAL A 124 -14.83 -4.82 0.46
C VAL A 124 -14.41 -5.45 -0.86
N VAL A 125 -13.11 -5.35 -1.16
CA VAL A 125 -12.48 -6.13 -2.22
C VAL A 125 -11.35 -6.96 -1.61
N GLU A 126 -11.27 -8.23 -1.99
CA GLU A 126 -10.35 -9.20 -1.43
C GLU A 126 -9.71 -10.02 -2.54
N ASP A 127 -8.43 -10.32 -2.38
CA ASP A 127 -7.72 -11.38 -3.08
C ASP A 127 -6.73 -12.06 -2.12
N ASN A 128 -6.06 -13.13 -2.54
CA ASN A 128 -5.05 -13.81 -1.74
C ASN A 128 -3.69 -13.73 -2.43
N LEU A 129 -2.65 -13.33 -1.69
CA LEU A 129 -1.27 -13.58 -2.09
C LEU A 129 -0.94 -15.03 -1.74
N VAL A 130 -0.53 -15.83 -2.73
CA VAL A 130 -0.20 -17.24 -2.58
C VAL A 130 1.27 -17.47 -2.92
N ALA A 131 2.00 -18.15 -2.03
CA ALA A 131 3.39 -18.55 -2.21
C ALA A 131 3.52 -20.08 -2.05
N THR A 132 4.17 -20.75 -3.00
CA THR A 132 4.31 -22.21 -3.01
C THR A 132 5.74 -22.63 -2.71
N LEU A 133 5.91 -23.47 -1.69
CA LEU A 133 7.20 -24.07 -1.32
C LEU A 133 7.06 -25.59 -1.28
N ASN A 134 7.88 -26.29 -2.08
CA ASN A 134 7.94 -27.76 -2.10
C ASN A 134 6.55 -28.44 -2.23
N GLY A 135 5.68 -27.87 -3.07
CA GLY A 135 4.33 -28.37 -3.33
C GLY A 135 3.28 -27.98 -2.29
N LYS A 136 3.63 -27.21 -1.24
CA LYS A 136 2.69 -26.68 -0.26
C LYS A 136 2.51 -25.17 -0.43
N SER A 137 1.25 -24.75 -0.52
CA SER A 137 0.87 -23.34 -0.61
C SER A 137 0.72 -22.69 0.76
N TYR A 138 1.16 -21.44 0.84
CA TYR A 138 1.02 -20.53 1.97
C TYR A 138 0.36 -19.27 1.45
N SER A 139 -0.65 -18.76 2.14
CA SER A 139 -1.37 -17.58 1.67
C SER A 139 -1.74 -16.62 2.79
N ILE A 140 -1.92 -15.37 2.42
CA ILE A 140 -2.54 -14.33 3.24
C ILE A 140 -3.54 -13.53 2.41
N PRO A 141 -4.64 -13.08 3.00
CA PRO A 141 -5.58 -12.17 2.35
C PRO A 141 -4.99 -10.79 2.16
N PHE A 142 -5.29 -10.21 1.00
CA PHE A 142 -5.18 -8.80 0.67
C PHE A 142 -6.58 -8.22 0.68
N LEU A 143 -6.81 -7.16 1.45
CA LEU A 143 -8.13 -6.59 1.67
C LEU A 143 -8.11 -5.08 1.46
N ALA A 144 -9.12 -4.54 0.78
CA ALA A 144 -9.29 -3.11 0.58
C ALA A 144 -10.75 -2.68 0.77
N TYR A 145 -10.98 -1.49 1.34
CA TYR A 145 -12.31 -0.87 1.40
C TYR A 145 -12.46 0.14 0.26
N GLY A 146 -13.09 -0.27 -0.84
CA GLY A 146 -13.39 0.61 -1.97
C GLY A 146 -14.49 1.62 -1.63
N GLN A 147 -14.28 2.88 -1.98
CA GLN A 147 -15.26 3.96 -1.80
C GLN A 147 -15.41 4.76 -3.10
N ASN A 148 -16.59 4.71 -3.70
CA ASN A 148 -16.93 5.58 -4.82
C ASN A 148 -17.05 7.02 -4.35
N ALA A 149 -16.58 7.97 -5.16
CA ALA A 149 -16.60 9.39 -4.86
C ALA A 149 -17.04 10.24 -6.06
N TYR A 150 -17.50 11.46 -5.79
CA TYR A 150 -17.62 12.50 -6.79
C TYR A 150 -16.28 13.20 -6.97
N TYR A 151 -15.69 13.08 -8.16
CA TYR A 151 -14.45 13.75 -8.50
C TYR A 151 -14.70 15.16 -9.04
N ILE A 152 -14.00 16.13 -8.48
CA ILE A 152 -13.92 17.50 -8.99
C ILE A 152 -12.45 17.73 -9.35
N VAL A 153 -12.16 17.71 -10.64
CA VAL A 153 -10.79 17.78 -11.16
C VAL A 153 -10.65 19.06 -11.97
N ASP A 154 -9.82 19.98 -11.50
CA ASP A 154 -9.52 21.26 -12.17
C ASP A 154 -10.78 21.94 -12.75
N SER A 155 -11.74 22.25 -11.89
CA SER A 155 -13.11 22.56 -12.31
C SER A 155 -13.69 23.80 -11.64
N THR A 156 -14.47 24.55 -12.42
CA THR A 156 -15.27 25.68 -11.92
C THR A 156 -16.73 25.26 -11.72
N ILE A 157 -17.25 25.47 -10.52
CA ILE A 157 -18.62 25.21 -10.11
C ILE A 157 -19.44 26.49 -10.39
N ALA A 158 -20.13 26.49 -11.52
CA ALA A 158 -20.92 27.63 -12.00
C ALA A 158 -22.43 27.41 -11.82
N GLY A 159 -23.13 28.42 -11.30
CA GLY A 159 -24.55 28.37 -10.97
C GLY A 159 -24.84 27.91 -9.54
N ASN A 160 -26.08 27.53 -9.29
CA ASN A 160 -26.53 27.13 -7.96
C ASN A 160 -26.49 25.61 -7.83
N HIS A 161 -25.56 25.12 -7.01
CA HIS A 161 -25.38 23.69 -6.74
C HIS A 161 -25.61 23.36 -5.28
N THR A 162 -26.22 22.21 -5.05
CA THR A 162 -26.27 21.56 -3.74
C THR A 162 -25.62 20.20 -3.87
N TRP A 163 -24.56 19.96 -3.11
CA TRP A 163 -23.91 18.66 -3.05
C TRP A 163 -24.79 17.63 -2.36
N LYS A 164 -24.63 16.37 -2.78
CA LYS A 164 -25.34 15.23 -2.21
C LYS A 164 -24.56 14.65 -1.03
N THR A 165 -25.23 13.83 -0.22
CA THR A 165 -24.63 13.18 0.95
C THR A 165 -24.48 11.67 0.76
N ASP A 166 -24.69 11.17 -0.46
CA ASP A 166 -24.68 9.74 -0.77
C ASP A 166 -23.27 9.19 -0.99
N LYS A 167 -22.33 10.04 -1.41
CA LYS A 167 -20.90 9.71 -1.60
C LYS A 167 -20.02 10.88 -1.17
N PRO A 168 -18.76 10.63 -0.79
CA PRO A 168 -17.79 11.68 -0.57
C PRO A 168 -17.44 12.44 -1.87
N TYR A 169 -16.89 13.63 -1.71
CA TYR A 169 -16.31 14.43 -2.79
C TYR A 169 -14.79 14.40 -2.67
N VAL A 170 -14.09 14.26 -3.81
CA VAL A 170 -12.63 14.32 -3.87
C VAL A 170 -12.22 15.42 -4.85
N ILE A 171 -11.46 16.40 -4.37
CA ILE A 171 -10.97 17.54 -5.15
C ILE A 171 -9.50 17.31 -5.51
N ILE A 172 -9.23 17.28 -6.82
CA ILE A 172 -7.88 17.08 -7.38
C ILE A 172 -7.53 18.30 -8.23
N HIS A 173 -6.31 18.81 -8.07
CA HIS A 173 -5.92 20.14 -8.54
C HIS A 173 -6.80 21.22 -7.88
N ASN A 174 -7.50 22.08 -8.61
CA ASN A 174 -8.29 23.13 -7.96
C ASN A 174 -9.77 22.99 -8.26
N ALA A 175 -10.59 23.45 -7.32
CA ALA A 175 -11.99 23.71 -7.55
C ALA A 175 -12.27 25.18 -7.28
N ALA A 176 -13.11 25.81 -8.08
CA ALA A 176 -13.52 27.20 -7.88
C ALA A 176 -15.04 27.32 -7.88
N VAL A 177 -15.63 27.90 -6.83
CA VAL A 177 -17.03 28.35 -6.87
C VAL A 177 -17.05 29.70 -7.59
N ASP A 178 -17.66 29.74 -8.77
CA ASP A 178 -17.59 30.91 -9.65
C ASP A 178 -18.31 32.14 -9.08
N THR A 179 -18.00 33.32 -9.62
CA THR A 179 -18.68 34.57 -9.28
C THR A 179 -20.19 34.41 -9.51
N ASN A 180 -21.01 34.99 -8.63
CA ASN A 180 -22.48 34.87 -8.63
C ASN A 180 -23.03 33.44 -8.49
N SER A 181 -22.18 32.45 -8.25
CA SER A 181 -22.57 31.06 -8.05
C SER A 181 -22.70 30.75 -6.56
N ILE A 182 -23.56 29.77 -6.24
CA ILE A 182 -23.78 29.34 -4.85
C ILE A 182 -23.56 27.84 -4.77
N LEU A 183 -22.55 27.44 -3.99
CA LEU A 183 -22.37 26.05 -3.59
C LEU A 183 -22.92 25.83 -2.19
N THR A 184 -23.91 24.96 -2.05
CA THR A 184 -24.46 24.52 -0.75
C THR A 184 -23.99 23.11 -0.42
N ILE A 185 -23.37 22.95 0.75
CA ILE A 185 -22.87 21.68 1.25
C ILE A 185 -23.69 21.30 2.49
N PRO A 186 -24.63 20.34 2.38
CA PRO A 186 -25.44 19.89 3.51
C PRO A 186 -24.59 19.16 4.57
N ALA A 187 -25.13 19.06 5.79
CA ALA A 187 -24.62 18.19 6.84
C ALA A 187 -24.40 16.75 6.32
N GLY A 188 -23.36 16.08 6.80
CA GLY A 188 -23.04 14.71 6.40
C GLY A 188 -22.08 14.60 5.21
N CYS A 189 -21.86 15.68 4.46
CA CYS A 189 -20.85 15.64 3.40
C CYS A 189 -19.45 15.40 3.96
N ARG A 190 -18.68 14.56 3.26
CA ARG A 190 -17.25 14.31 3.48
C ARG A 190 -16.51 14.76 2.23
N ILE A 191 -15.58 15.69 2.40
CA ILE A 191 -14.84 16.33 1.33
C ILE A 191 -13.36 16.07 1.58
N TYR A 192 -12.74 15.44 0.61
CA TYR A 192 -11.34 15.10 0.59
C TYR A 192 -10.66 15.96 -0.46
N VAL A 193 -9.52 16.54 -0.11
CA VAL A 193 -8.81 17.48 -0.97
C VAL A 193 -7.37 17.01 -1.09
N HIS A 194 -6.89 16.84 -2.32
CA HIS A 194 -5.53 16.39 -2.56
C HIS A 194 -4.49 17.43 -2.06
N ALA A 195 -3.26 16.98 -1.83
CA ALA A 195 -2.23 17.77 -1.14
C ALA A 195 -1.86 19.09 -1.84
N ASP A 196 -1.88 19.11 -3.17
CA ASP A 196 -1.63 20.30 -3.98
C ASP A 196 -2.91 21.09 -4.30
N SER A 197 -4.06 20.62 -3.82
CA SER A 197 -5.37 21.13 -4.17
C SER A 197 -5.91 22.22 -3.25
N ARG A 198 -6.73 23.10 -3.82
CA ARG A 198 -7.44 24.18 -3.09
C ARG A 198 -8.88 24.30 -3.56
N LEU A 199 -9.74 24.79 -2.65
CA LEU A 199 -11.09 25.25 -2.98
C LEU A 199 -11.12 26.78 -2.96
N TYR A 200 -11.24 27.39 -4.12
CA TYR A 200 -11.44 28.83 -4.27
C TYR A 200 -12.92 29.18 -4.24
N VAL A 201 -13.27 30.27 -3.57
CA VAL A 201 -14.64 30.76 -3.46
C VAL A 201 -14.69 32.20 -3.95
N LEU A 202 -15.04 32.36 -5.23
CA LEU A 202 -15.31 33.67 -5.87
C LEU A 202 -16.78 34.07 -5.72
N GLY A 203 -17.68 33.08 -5.63
CA GLY A 203 -19.10 33.25 -5.33
C GLY A 203 -19.43 33.06 -3.85
N THR A 204 -20.44 32.25 -3.57
CA THR A 204 -20.91 31.96 -2.21
C THR A 204 -20.77 30.48 -1.87
N LEU A 205 -20.10 30.17 -0.76
CA LEU A 205 -20.07 28.84 -0.16
C LEU A 205 -20.98 28.79 1.08
N LYS A 206 -21.97 27.88 1.08
CA LYS A 206 -22.91 27.64 2.19
C LYS A 206 -22.67 26.26 2.79
N VAL A 207 -21.86 26.18 3.83
CA VAL A 207 -21.65 24.93 4.60
C VAL A 207 -22.71 24.82 5.70
N LYS A 208 -23.50 23.75 5.69
CA LYS A 208 -24.69 23.57 6.54
C LYS A 208 -24.57 22.35 7.47
N GLY A 209 -23.44 22.24 8.16
CA GLY A 209 -23.25 21.25 9.24
C GLY A 209 -24.17 21.54 10.44
N THR A 210 -24.49 20.50 11.19
CA THR A 210 -25.23 20.55 12.45
C THR A 210 -24.38 20.02 13.60
N LYS A 211 -24.90 20.10 14.83
CA LYS A 211 -24.23 19.54 16.01
C LYS A 211 -24.18 18.00 15.95
N GLU A 212 -25.21 17.40 15.39
CA GLU A 212 -25.38 15.96 15.24
C GLU A 212 -24.64 15.42 14.01
N ASP A 213 -24.49 16.23 12.96
CA ASP A 213 -23.81 15.82 11.73
C ASP A 213 -23.02 16.97 11.10
N SER A 214 -21.70 16.85 11.17
CA SER A 214 -20.78 17.86 10.66
C SER A 214 -20.54 17.74 9.15
N VAL A 215 -20.03 18.82 8.56
CA VAL A 215 -19.38 18.75 7.25
C VAL A 215 -17.88 18.69 7.49
N VAL A 216 -17.19 17.72 6.87
CA VAL A 216 -15.76 17.50 7.10
C VAL A 216 -14.98 17.79 5.83
N PHE A 217 -13.95 18.62 5.96
CA PHE A 217 -12.91 18.85 4.95
C PHE A 217 -11.59 18.32 5.49
N GLN A 218 -10.91 17.45 4.74
CA GLN A 218 -9.62 16.88 5.12
C GLN A 218 -8.80 16.49 3.89
N GLY A 219 -7.54 16.07 4.10
CA GLY A 219 -6.72 15.50 3.04
C GLY A 219 -7.27 14.17 2.52
N ASP A 220 -7.00 13.83 1.26
CA ASP A 220 -7.41 12.55 0.65
C ASP A 220 -6.46 11.37 0.94
N ARG A 221 -5.37 11.62 1.68
CA ARG A 221 -4.42 10.61 2.18
C ARG A 221 -4.94 9.95 3.46
N LEU A 222 -5.77 8.93 3.32
CA LEU A 222 -6.37 8.17 4.44
C LEU A 222 -5.45 7.08 5.01
N ASP A 223 -4.31 6.87 4.35
CA ASP A 223 -3.28 5.88 4.67
C ASP A 223 -2.27 6.35 5.73
N ARG A 224 -2.40 7.58 6.24
CA ARG A 224 -1.44 8.20 7.16
C ARG A 224 -1.09 7.36 8.38
N LYS A 225 -2.07 6.64 8.92
CA LYS A 225 -1.88 5.70 10.04
C LYS A 225 -0.89 4.59 9.72
N TYR A 226 -0.90 4.07 8.49
CA TYR A 226 0.05 3.04 8.04
C TYR A 226 1.49 3.49 8.17
N PHE A 227 1.75 4.78 7.93
CA PHE A 227 3.07 5.40 8.01
C PHE A 227 3.40 5.97 9.39
N GLY A 228 2.55 5.76 10.40
CA GLY A 228 2.72 6.34 11.74
C GLY A 228 2.56 7.86 11.78
N ASN A 229 1.87 8.44 10.80
CA ASN A 229 1.85 9.89 10.55
C ASN A 229 0.45 10.51 10.65
N GLU A 230 -0.24 10.36 11.78
CA GLU A 230 -1.58 10.94 11.97
C GLU A 230 -1.54 12.43 12.35
N GLY A 231 -2.47 13.23 11.82
CA GLY A 231 -2.70 14.61 12.25
C GLY A 231 -1.66 15.63 11.76
N TYR A 232 -0.95 15.35 10.65
CA TYR A 232 -0.01 16.30 10.09
C TYR A 232 -0.74 17.54 9.56
N PRO A 233 -0.23 18.76 9.81
CA PRO A 233 -0.78 19.95 9.18
C PRO A 233 -0.40 20.00 7.70
N GLY A 234 -1.20 20.72 6.89
CA GLY A 234 -0.89 20.97 5.48
C GLY A 234 -1.14 19.79 4.55
N GLU A 235 -2.04 18.88 4.90
CA GLU A 235 -2.43 17.76 4.02
C GLU A 235 -3.21 18.19 2.77
N TRP A 236 -3.65 19.44 2.72
CA TRP A 236 -4.32 20.07 1.59
C TRP A 236 -4.17 21.59 1.68
N GLY A 237 -4.42 22.29 0.57
CA GLY A 237 -4.13 23.72 0.46
C GLY A 237 -5.10 24.64 1.21
N GLY A 238 -6.30 24.18 1.57
CA GLY A 238 -7.31 24.95 2.28
C GLY A 238 -8.42 25.55 1.40
N ILE A 239 -9.30 26.34 2.02
CA ILE A 239 -10.39 27.09 1.38
C ILE A 239 -10.02 28.57 1.35
N TYR A 240 -10.13 29.19 0.18
CA TYR A 240 -9.76 30.59 -0.03
C TYR A 240 -10.96 31.39 -0.48
N PHE A 241 -11.26 32.48 0.24
CA PHE A 241 -12.30 33.44 -0.10
C PHE A 241 -11.66 34.70 -0.66
N ASN A 242 -12.30 35.31 -1.67
CA ASN A 242 -11.90 36.61 -2.23
C ASN A 242 -10.44 36.64 -2.74
N VAL A 243 -10.01 35.58 -3.43
CA VAL A 243 -8.77 35.55 -4.22
C VAL A 243 -8.92 36.33 -5.53
#